data_AF-A0A523AUU9-F1
#
_entry.id   AF-A0A523AUU9-F1
#
_cell.length_a   1.000
_cell.length_b   1.000
_cell.length_c   1.000
_cell.angle_alpha   90.00
_cell.angle_beta   90.00
_cell.angle_gamma   90.00
#
_symmetry.space_group_name_H-M   'P 1'
#
loop_
_entity.id
_entity.type
_entity.pdbx_description
1 polymer ?
#
loop_
_entity_poly.entity_id
_entity_poly.type
_entity_poly.pdbx_seq_one_letter_code
_entity_poly.pdbx_strand_id
1 'polypeptide(L)' 'EGVGGGRAPAGLPAGGGRMCIGTVRSGKREIRDVALMEEEGDGYVVTTLLGERERVRGKIRKIDLENHLILVE' A
#
# COMPACT_ATOMS: atom_id res chain seq x y z
N GLU A 1 8.74 10.12 33.27
CA GLU A 1 9.27 9.14 32.31
C GLU A 1 8.59 9.40 30.96
N GLY A 2 9.38 9.79 29.97
CA GLY A 2 8.87 10.35 28.71
C GLY A 2 8.32 9.26 27.80
N VAL A 3 7.06 9.41 27.39
CA VAL A 3 6.39 8.51 26.44
C VAL A 3 7.09 8.66 25.09
N GLY A 4 7.67 7.56 24.60
CA GLY A 4 8.35 7.49 23.31
C GLY A 4 7.39 7.86 22.19
N GLY A 5 7.61 9.04 21.61
CA GLY A 5 6.94 9.50 20.41
C GLY A 5 7.38 8.67 19.22
N GLY A 6 6.70 7.55 18.98
CA GLY A 6 6.76 6.83 17.72
C GLY A 6 6.24 7.74 16.61
N ARG A 7 7.15 8.35 15.85
CA ARG A 7 6.81 9.06 14.61
C ARG A 7 6.19 8.03 13.65
N ALA A 8 4.88 8.11 13.47
CA ALA A 8 4.23 7.47 12.34
C ALA A 8 4.90 7.96 11.04
N PRO A 9 5.10 7.10 10.04
CA PRO A 9 5.67 7.52 8.77
C PRO A 9 4.82 8.65 8.19
N ALA A 10 5.50 9.69 7.68
CA ALA A 10 4.86 10.86 7.12
C ALA A 10 3.96 10.44 5.94
N GLY A 11 2.65 10.57 6.12
CA GLY A 11 1.65 10.26 5.08
C GLY A 11 0.41 9.51 5.55
N LEU A 12 0.37 8.99 6.78
CA LEU A 12 -0.82 8.28 7.28
C LEU A 12 -1.80 9.24 7.98
N PRO A 13 -3.10 9.26 7.58
CA PRO A 13 -4.08 10.12 8.23
C PRO A 13 -4.31 9.70 9.68
N ALA A 14 -4.14 10.65 10.60
CA ALA A 14 -4.46 10.51 12.02
C ALA A 14 -5.99 10.61 12.21
N GLY A 15 -6.72 9.57 11.84
CA GLY A 15 -8.16 9.47 12.05
C GLY A 15 -8.54 8.01 12.26
N GLY A 16 -9.46 7.74 13.19
CA GLY A 16 -9.97 6.40 13.51
C GLY A 16 -10.77 5.73 12.39
N GLY A 17 -10.31 5.84 11.14
CA GLY A 17 -10.77 5.03 10.02
C GLY A 17 -10.15 3.65 10.13
N ARG A 18 -10.96 2.61 9.88
CA ARG A 18 -10.46 1.24 9.79
C ARG A 18 -9.55 1.15 8.56
N MET A 19 -8.26 1.08 8.81
CA MET A 19 -7.25 0.86 7.77
C MET A 19 -7.43 -0.54 7.19
N CYS A 20 -7.60 -0.64 5.88
CA CYS A 20 -7.65 -1.90 5.15
C CYS A 20 -6.30 -2.11 4.48
N ILE A 21 -5.66 -3.22 4.79
CA ILE A 21 -4.33 -3.58 4.28
C ILE A 21 -4.53 -4.60 3.16
N GLY A 22 -3.85 -4.39 2.03
CA GLY A 22 -3.98 -5.23 0.85
C GLY A 22 -2.67 -5.84 0.38
N THR A 23 -2.78 -6.77 -0.55
CA THR A 23 -1.67 -7.32 -1.32
C THR A 23 -1.77 -6.84 -2.76
N VAL A 24 -0.68 -6.38 -3.33
CA VAL A 24 -0.58 -5.99 -4.75
C VAL A 24 0.23 -7.05 -5.49
N ARG A 25 -0.34 -7.62 -6.55
CA ARG A 25 0.31 -8.63 -7.39
C ARG A 25 0.51 -8.09 -8.79
N SER A 26 1.74 -8.17 -9.27
CA SER A 26 2.12 -7.79 -10.63
C SER A 26 2.95 -8.91 -11.28
N GLY A 27 2.31 -9.65 -12.19
CA GLY A 27 2.86 -10.87 -12.77
C GLY A 27 3.28 -11.89 -11.69
N LYS A 28 4.59 -12.13 -11.59
CA LYS A 28 5.20 -13.05 -10.60
C LYS A 28 5.55 -12.38 -9.26
N ARG A 29 5.46 -11.05 -9.19
CA ARG A 29 5.80 -10.28 -7.99
C ARG A 29 4.55 -10.08 -7.13
N GLU A 30 4.72 -10.22 -5.82
CA GLU A 30 3.68 -10.00 -4.81
C GLU A 30 4.25 -9.07 -3.75
N ILE A 31 3.51 -8.00 -3.44
CA ILE A 31 3.86 -6.98 -2.44
C ILE A 31 2.76 -7.01 -1.39
N ARG A 32 3.14 -7.39 -0.17
CA ARG A 32 2.22 -7.54 0.96
C ARG A 32 2.19 -6.28 1.80
N ASP A 33 1.24 -6.25 2.73
CA ASP A 33 1.10 -5.19 3.73
C ASP A 33 0.99 -3.80 3.11
N VAL A 34 0.35 -3.69 1.94
CA VAL A 34 0.17 -2.42 1.23
C VAL A 34 -0.87 -1.58 1.96
N ALA A 35 -0.41 -0.42 2.39
CA ALA A 35 -1.16 0.58 3.14
C ALA A 35 -1.72 1.69 2.25
N LEU A 36 -0.96 2.04 1.21
CA LEU A 36 -1.27 3.13 0.29
C LEU A 36 -0.79 2.76 -1.11
N MET A 37 -1.57 3.14 -2.12
CA MET A 37 -1.21 2.97 -3.53
C MET A 37 -1.58 4.25 -4.26
N GLU A 38 -0.59 4.86 -4.91
CA GLU A 38 -0.69 6.14 -5.61
C GLU A 38 -0.35 5.93 -7.08
N GLU A 39 -1.10 6.54 -8.00
CA GLU A 39 -0.76 6.49 -9.43
C GLU A 39 0.43 7.42 -9.72
N GLU A 40 1.46 6.90 -10.38
CA GLU A 40 2.66 7.65 -10.76
C GLU A 40 3.08 7.26 -12.19
N GLY A 41 2.84 8.15 -13.15
CA GLY A 41 3.24 7.96 -14.55
C GLY A 41 2.54 6.78 -15.22
N ASP A 42 3.32 5.77 -15.64
CA ASP A 42 2.84 4.53 -16.30
C ASP A 42 2.52 3.39 -15.32
N GLY A 43 2.37 3.69 -14.03
CA GLY A 43 2.05 2.70 -13.02
C GLY A 43 1.70 3.30 -11.67
N TYR A 44 2.16 2.64 -10.61
CA TYR A 44 1.78 2.94 -9.24
C TYR A 44 2.98 2.87 -8.30
N VAL A 45 2.98 3.74 -7.30
CA VAL A 45 3.83 3.64 -6.11
C VAL A 45 2.99 3.04 -4.99
N VAL A 46 3.40 1.88 -4.51
CA VAL A 46 2.81 1.24 -3.34
C VAL A 46 3.67 1.52 -2.12
N THR A 47 3.04 1.89 -1.02
CA THR A 47 3.68 2.08 0.27
C THR A 47 3.18 1.02 1.23
N THR A 48 4.09 0.27 1.83
CA THR A 48 3.77 -0.76 2.83
C THR A 48 3.52 -0.13 4.21
N LEU A 49 2.98 -0.91 5.15
CA LEU A 49 2.84 -0.50 6.55
C LEU A 49 4.15 -0.09 7.22
N LEU A 50 5.27 -0.66 6.77
CA LEU A 50 6.60 -0.33 7.29
C LEU A 50 7.18 0.94 6.67
N GLY A 51 6.45 1.57 5.74
CA GLY A 51 6.89 2.76 5.01
C GLY A 51 7.80 2.46 3.82
N GLU A 52 7.96 1.19 3.43
CA GLU A 52 8.71 0.83 2.23
C GLU A 52 7.91 1.22 0.99
N ARG A 53 8.59 1.83 0.01
CA ARG A 53 7.97 2.29 -1.23
C ARG A 53 8.47 1.46 -2.39
N GLU A 54 7.56 0.82 -3.11
CA GLU A 54 7.88 0.06 -4.31
C GLU A 54 7.11 0.58 -5.52
N ARG A 55 7.74 0.52 -6.69
CA ARG A 55 7.12 0.87 -7.97
C ARG A 55 6.59 -0.37 -8.68
N VAL A 56 5.34 -0.29 -9.11
CA VAL A 56 4.65 -1.32 -9.90
C VAL A 56 4.23 -0.69 -11.21
N ARG A 57 4.76 -1.16 -12.33
CA ARG A 57 4.34 -0.71 -13.66
C ARG A 57 3.13 -1.51 -14.15
N GLY A 58 2.32 -0.90 -15.01
CA GLY A 58 1.13 -1.54 -15.57
C GLY A 58 -0.15 -0.88 -15.07
N LYS A 59 -1.28 -1.49 -15.41
CA LYS A 59 -2.62 -0.99 -15.08
C LYS A 59 -3.31 -1.96 -14.14
N ILE A 60 -4.11 -1.42 -13.22
CA ILE A 60 -4.97 -2.25 -12.37
C ILE A 60 -5.97 -2.99 -13.27
N ARG A 61 -5.94 -4.32 -13.24
CA ARG A 61 -6.91 -5.17 -13.95
C ARG A 61 -8.07 -5.59 -13.08
N LYS A 62 -7.82 -5.86 -11.80
CA LYS A 62 -8.84 -6.31 -10.85
C LYS A 62 -8.52 -5.81 -9.44
N ILE A 63 -9.56 -5.39 -8.73
CA ILE A 63 -9.53 -5.13 -7.30
C ILE A 63 -10.49 -6.12 -6.65
N ASP A 64 -9.95 -6.98 -5.80
CA ASP A 64 -10.67 -7.99 -5.05
C ASP A 64 -10.65 -7.62 -3.56
N LEU A 65 -11.68 -6.89 -3.13
CA LEU A 65 -11.76 -6.36 -1.77
C LEU A 65 -12.03 -7.45 -0.72
N GLU A 66 -12.63 -8.57 -1.13
CA GLU A 66 -12.93 -9.71 -0.26
C GLU A 66 -11.64 -10.47 0.08
N ASN A 67 -10.77 -10.64 -0.92
CA ASN A 67 -9.45 -11.28 -0.74
C ASN A 67 -8.33 -10.28 -0.45
N HIS A 68 -8.65 -9.01 -0.25
CA HIS A 68 -7.68 -7.92 -0.03
C HIS A 68 -6.56 -7.91 -1.09
N LEU A 69 -6.89 -8.15 -2.37
CA LEU A 69 -5.93 -8.36 -3.45
C LEU A 69 -6.17 -7.39 -4.61
N ILE A 70 -5.09 -6.75 -5.07
CA ILE A 70 -5.08 -5.88 -6.25
C ILE A 70 -4.18 -6.53 -7.30
N LEU A 71 -4.71 -6.73 -8.51
CA LEU A 71 -3.97 -7.30 -9.65
C LEU A 71 -3.59 -6.19 -10.63
N VAL A 72 -2.30 -6.08 -10.94
CA VAL A 72 -1.72 -5.10 -11.87
C VAL A 72 -1.00 -5.84 -13.01
N GLU A 73 -1.27 -5.48 -14.27
CA GLU A 73 -0.59 -6.02 -15.46
C GLU A 73 -0.18 -4.94 -16.46
#